data_AF-A0A955FE33-F1
#
_entry.id   AF-A0A955FE33-F1
#
_cell.length_a   1.000
_cell.length_b   1.000
_cell.length_c   1.000
_cell.angle_alpha   90.00
_cell.angle_beta   90.00
_cell.angle_gamma   90.00
#
_symmetry.space_group_name_H-M   'P 1'
#
loop_
_entity.id
_entity.type
_entity.pdbx_description
1 polymer ?
#
loop_
_entity_poly.entity_id
_entity_poly.type
_entity_poly.pdbx_seq_one_letter_code
_entity_poly.pdbx_strand_id
1 'polypeptide(L)'
;MVTPVADPVLPPPASTPTQAPTYGTAIRKTTRAELDAGRTGWRADAATSLVKNYVPDPILRKRFWVHPPNDGTGMVAAIVAFQPNAITLAGVDLTNPATFDVDLPVDECFAPALIYYILHRAWRKDADYAGKPEVAQVYYDLFLSALGVTKK
;
A
#
# COMPACT_ATOMS: atom_id res chain seq x y z
N MET A 1 30.06 9.77 -40.88
CA MET A 1 30.24 8.77 -39.80
C MET A 1 29.49 9.30 -38.59
N VAL A 2 28.29 8.78 -38.32
CA VAL A 2 27.44 9.22 -37.21
C VAL A 2 27.77 8.34 -36.01
N THR A 3 28.32 8.92 -34.95
CA THR A 3 28.50 8.23 -33.68
C THR A 3 27.14 8.11 -32.97
N PRO A 4 26.71 6.92 -32.52
CA PRO A 4 25.48 6.79 -31.77
C PRO A 4 25.63 7.44 -30.40
N VAL A 5 24.69 8.32 -30.04
CA VAL A 5 24.53 8.86 -28.70
C VAL A 5 24.04 7.72 -27.81
N ALA A 6 24.70 7.48 -26.69
CA ALA A 6 24.27 6.46 -25.74
C ALA A 6 22.96 6.92 -25.08
N ASP A 7 21.92 6.10 -25.17
CA ASP A 7 20.68 6.29 -24.41
C ASP A 7 21.00 6.29 -22.91
N PRO A 8 20.45 7.22 -22.11
CA PRO A 8 20.58 7.15 -20.66
C PRO A 8 19.80 5.94 -20.15
N VAL A 9 20.54 4.89 -19.77
CA VAL A 9 19.99 3.74 -19.04
C VAL A 9 19.30 4.27 -17.79
N LEU A 10 17.97 4.12 -17.74
CA LEU A 10 17.17 4.42 -16.55
C LEU A 10 17.83 3.73 -15.34
N PRO A 11 18.05 4.42 -14.21
CA PRO A 11 18.53 3.76 -13.01
C PRO A 11 17.52 2.68 -12.61
N PRO A 12 17.98 1.46 -12.24
CA PRO A 12 17.10 0.42 -11.74
C PRO A 12 16.36 0.93 -10.49
N PRO A 13 15.11 0.47 -10.25
CA PRO A 13 14.32 0.93 -9.11
C PRO A 13 15.12 0.75 -7.82
N ALA A 14 15.24 1.84 -7.07
CA ALA A 14 16.06 1.95 -5.86
C ALA A 14 15.47 1.15 -4.70
N SER A 15 15.57 -0.19 -4.76
CA SER A 15 15.40 -1.04 -3.57
C SER A 15 15.88 -2.48 -3.73
N THR A 16 16.53 -2.90 -4.81
CA THR A 16 17.09 -4.26 -4.85
C THR A 16 18.19 -4.37 -3.79
N PRO A 17 17.99 -5.12 -2.68
CA PRO A 17 19.06 -5.29 -1.72
C PRO A 17 20.23 -5.98 -2.43
N THR A 18 21.44 -5.44 -2.29
CA THR A 18 22.71 -5.93 -2.88
C THR A 18 23.06 -7.37 -2.48
N GLN A 19 22.27 -7.98 -1.60
CA GLN A 19 22.27 -9.41 -1.28
C GLN A 19 20.82 -9.87 -1.20
N ALA A 20 20.51 -11.03 -1.79
CA ALA A 20 19.26 -11.72 -1.48
C ALA A 20 19.23 -11.94 0.04
N PRO A 21 18.26 -11.37 0.79
CA PRO A 21 18.22 -11.60 2.22
C PRO A 21 18.06 -13.11 2.41
N THR A 22 18.92 -13.72 3.23
CA THR A 22 18.73 -15.11 3.64
C THR A 22 17.44 -15.13 4.46
N TYR A 23 16.34 -15.50 3.80
CA TYR A 23 15.03 -15.52 4.44
C TYR A 23 15.04 -16.58 5.54
N GLY A 24 14.84 -16.14 6.77
CA GLY A 24 14.60 -17.04 7.90
C GLY A 24 13.24 -17.72 7.82
N THR A 25 12.86 -18.42 8.88
CA THR A 25 11.52 -19.03 8.98
C THR A 25 10.42 -17.97 8.86
N ALA A 26 9.39 -18.28 8.07
CA ALA A 26 8.24 -17.38 7.90
C ALA A 26 7.52 -17.14 9.23
N ILE A 27 7.27 -15.88 9.54
CA ILE A 27 6.58 -15.46 10.77
C ILE A 27 5.08 -15.73 10.61
N ARG A 28 4.49 -16.43 11.58
CA ARG A 28 3.07 -16.81 11.55
C ARG A 28 2.22 -15.90 12.41
N LYS A 29 1.01 -15.59 11.94
CA LYS A 29 0.00 -14.92 12.75
C LYS A 29 -0.59 -15.92 13.74
N THR A 30 -0.66 -15.54 15.01
CA THR A 30 -1.29 -16.33 16.07
C THR A 30 -2.15 -15.45 16.95
N THR A 31 -3.07 -16.05 17.70
CA THR A 31 -3.87 -15.34 18.70
C THR A 31 -3.18 -15.37 20.07
N ARG A 32 -3.50 -14.38 20.90
CA ARG A 32 -2.97 -14.33 22.27
C ARG A 32 -3.38 -15.57 23.09
N ALA A 33 -4.62 -16.03 22.93
CA ALA A 33 -5.16 -17.18 23.64
C ALA A 33 -4.40 -18.48 23.34
N GLU A 34 -4.00 -18.70 22.08
CA GLU A 34 -3.21 -19.87 21.69
C GLU A 34 -1.82 -19.88 22.32
N LEU A 35 -1.16 -18.72 22.41
CA LEU A 35 0.15 -18.61 23.10
C LEU A 35 0.01 -18.80 24.60
N ASP A 36 -1.00 -18.19 25.22
CA ASP A 36 -1.25 -18.32 26.66
C ASP A 36 -1.58 -19.78 27.04
N ALA A 37 -2.29 -20.51 26.16
CA ALA A 37 -2.64 -21.93 26.34
C ALA A 37 -1.44 -22.88 26.12
N GLY A 38 -0.62 -22.64 25.10
CA GLY A 38 0.55 -23.48 24.80
C GLY A 38 1.76 -23.20 25.70
N ARG A 39 1.92 -21.96 26.17
CA ARG A 39 3.07 -21.53 26.99
C ARG A 39 2.74 -20.26 27.77
N THR A 40 2.16 -20.38 28.95
CA THR A 40 1.66 -19.24 29.77
C THR A 40 2.72 -18.16 30.10
N GLY A 41 4.00 -18.52 30.13
CA GLY A 41 5.13 -17.60 30.41
C GLY A 41 5.80 -16.97 29.18
N TRP A 42 5.22 -17.10 27.98
CA TRP A 42 5.88 -16.75 26.71
C TRP A 42 6.42 -15.31 26.62
N ARG A 43 5.90 -14.38 27.44
CA ARG A 43 6.37 -12.99 27.50
C ARG A 43 7.68 -12.82 28.26
N ALA A 44 8.03 -13.76 29.14
CA ALA A 44 9.21 -13.72 29.99
C ALA A 44 10.34 -14.65 29.48
N ASP A 45 10.16 -15.25 28.30
CA ASP A 45 11.19 -16.07 27.67
C ASP A 45 12.42 -15.25 27.28
N ALA A 46 13.56 -15.94 27.14
CA ALA A 46 14.79 -15.33 26.69
C ALA A 46 14.61 -14.65 25.33
N ALA A 47 15.06 -13.39 25.23
CA ALA A 47 15.01 -12.65 23.98
C ALA A 47 15.90 -13.32 22.93
N THR A 48 15.40 -13.41 21.69
CA THR A 48 16.09 -14.05 20.56
C THR A 48 15.89 -13.21 19.30
N SER A 49 16.90 -13.17 18.43
CA SER A 49 16.84 -12.47 17.14
C SER A 49 15.84 -13.08 16.14
N LEU A 50 15.44 -14.34 16.33
CA LEU A 50 14.51 -15.07 15.46
C LEU A 50 13.09 -15.09 16.05
N VAL A 51 12.19 -14.33 15.42
CA VAL A 51 10.77 -14.30 15.75
C VAL A 51 10.03 -15.38 14.96
N LYS A 52 9.15 -16.14 15.62
CA LYS A 52 8.35 -17.20 14.98
C LYS A 52 6.89 -16.79 14.79
N ASN A 53 6.32 -16.15 15.79
CA ASN A 53 4.91 -15.78 15.82
C ASN A 53 4.74 -14.29 16.10
N TYR A 54 3.73 -13.68 15.48
CA TYR A 54 3.27 -12.34 15.86
C TYR A 54 1.79 -12.37 16.23
N VAL A 55 1.42 -11.51 17.18
CA VAL A 55 0.05 -11.31 17.65
C VAL A 55 -0.30 -9.85 17.48
N PRO A 56 -1.20 -9.50 16.55
CA PRO A 56 -1.66 -8.12 16.43
C PRO A 56 -2.49 -7.72 17.66
N ASP A 57 -2.31 -6.49 18.12
CA ASP A 57 -3.18 -5.91 19.15
C ASP A 57 -4.52 -5.51 18.48
N PRO A 58 -5.68 -5.98 19.01
CA PRO A 58 -6.98 -5.68 18.41
C PRO A 58 -7.37 -4.19 18.51
N ILE A 59 -6.81 -3.47 19.48
CA ILE A 59 -7.12 -2.05 19.73
C ILE A 59 -6.09 -1.18 19.01
N LEU A 60 -4.80 -1.50 19.16
CA LEU A 60 -3.71 -0.67 18.66
C LEU A 60 -3.10 -1.27 17.39
N ARG A 61 -3.63 -0.90 16.23
CA ARG A 61 -3.18 -1.40 14.91
C ARG A 61 -1.69 -1.23 14.60
N LYS A 62 -1.02 -0.26 15.24
CA LYS A 62 0.42 0.02 15.08
C LYS A 62 1.31 -0.80 16.02
N ARG A 63 0.73 -1.56 16.95
CA ARG A 63 1.45 -2.39 17.91
C ARG A 63 1.12 -3.86 17.68
N PHE A 64 2.15 -4.69 17.81
CA PHE A 64 2.02 -6.14 17.77
C PHE A 64 2.99 -6.73 18.78
N TRP A 65 2.63 -7.89 19.31
CA TRP A 65 3.52 -8.69 20.13
C TRP A 65 4.21 -9.75 19.27
N VAL A 66 5.43 -10.11 19.64
CA VAL A 66 6.23 -11.13 18.96
C VAL A 66 6.64 -12.21 19.95
N HIS A 67 6.71 -13.45 19.47
CA HIS A 67 7.18 -14.60 20.23
C HIS A 67 8.16 -15.45 19.40
N PRO A 68 9.32 -15.84 19.97
CA PRO A 68 9.91 -15.35 21.23
C PRO A 68 10.11 -13.82 21.27
N PRO A 69 10.31 -13.21 22.45
CA PRO A 69 10.66 -11.80 22.54
C PRO A 69 11.88 -11.48 21.68
N ASN A 70 11.87 -10.34 20.97
CA ASN A 70 13.00 -9.94 20.12
C ASN A 70 14.06 -9.23 20.97
N ASP A 71 15.34 -9.52 20.72
CA ASP A 71 16.49 -8.82 21.33
C ASP A 71 16.81 -7.47 20.66
N GLY A 72 16.10 -7.14 19.58
CA GLY A 72 16.26 -5.90 18.82
C GLY A 72 17.29 -6.00 17.68
N THR A 73 17.96 -7.14 17.53
CA THR A 73 18.93 -7.41 16.46
C THR A 73 18.32 -8.16 15.28
N GLY A 74 17.13 -8.73 15.46
CA GLY A 74 16.40 -9.45 14.42
C GLY A 74 15.96 -8.56 13.25
N MET A 75 16.06 -9.09 12.03
CA MET A 75 15.53 -8.47 10.82
C MET A 75 14.28 -9.20 10.33
N VAL A 76 13.30 -8.45 9.82
CA VAL A 76 12.07 -9.01 9.23
C VAL A 76 11.88 -8.41 7.84
N ALA A 77 11.70 -9.28 6.85
CA ALA A 77 11.20 -8.87 5.55
C ALA A 77 9.67 -8.80 5.62
N ALA A 78 9.10 -7.62 5.38
CA ALA A 78 7.67 -7.40 5.37
C ALA A 78 7.26 -6.65 4.10
N ILE A 79 6.13 -7.05 3.52
CA ILE A 79 5.44 -6.28 2.49
C ILE A 79 4.47 -5.38 3.23
N VAL A 80 4.70 -4.07 3.17
CA VAL A 80 3.88 -3.07 3.85
C VAL A 80 3.14 -2.24 2.81
N ALA A 81 1.85 -1.99 3.07
CA ALA A 81 1.12 -0.96 2.32
C ALA A 81 1.48 0.40 2.93
N PHE A 82 1.98 1.31 2.10
CA PHE A 82 2.24 2.69 2.50
C PHE A 82 0.98 3.53 2.30
N GLN A 83 0.66 4.39 3.26
CA GLN A 83 -0.36 5.42 3.07
C GLN A 83 0.32 6.65 2.45
N PRO A 84 -0.01 7.03 1.21
CA PRO A 84 0.59 8.20 0.58
C PRO A 84 0.26 9.48 1.34
N ASN A 85 1.20 10.43 1.32
CA ASN A 85 0.98 11.76 1.88
C ASN A 85 -0.07 12.52 1.05
N ALA A 86 -0.73 13.48 1.67
CA ALA A 86 -1.64 14.36 0.96
C ALA A 86 -0.88 15.20 -0.08
N ILE A 87 -1.45 15.32 -1.27
CA ILE A 87 -0.89 16.14 -2.35
C ILE A 87 -1.16 17.61 -2.02
N THR A 88 -0.11 18.43 -1.97
CA THR A 88 -0.24 19.88 -1.77
C THR A 88 -0.44 20.58 -3.12
N LEU A 89 -1.58 21.22 -3.31
CA LEU A 89 -1.91 21.98 -4.52
C LEU A 89 -1.33 23.42 -4.51
N ALA A 90 -0.19 23.63 -3.85
CA ALA A 90 0.40 24.96 -3.73
C ALA A 90 0.85 25.45 -5.11
N GLY A 91 0.20 26.52 -5.62
CA GLY A 91 0.51 27.11 -6.92
C GLY A 91 -0.33 26.59 -8.09
N VAL A 92 -1.30 25.69 -7.85
CA VAL A 92 -2.24 25.25 -8.89
C VAL A 92 -3.38 26.26 -9.04
N ASP A 93 -3.52 26.82 -10.22
CA ASP A 93 -4.67 27.64 -10.60
C ASP A 93 -5.69 26.77 -11.34
N LEU A 94 -6.86 26.56 -10.72
CA LEU A 94 -7.94 25.75 -11.29
C LEU A 94 -8.51 26.30 -12.60
N THR A 95 -8.19 27.55 -12.96
CA THR A 95 -8.61 28.19 -14.21
C THR A 95 -7.58 28.04 -15.33
N ASN A 96 -6.33 27.67 -15.02
CA ASN A 96 -5.26 27.54 -15.99
C ASN A 96 -4.74 26.09 -16.06
N PRO A 97 -5.04 25.35 -17.15
CA PRO A 97 -4.63 23.96 -17.29
C PRO A 97 -3.12 23.75 -17.38
N ALA A 98 -2.34 24.79 -17.67
CA ALA A 98 -0.88 24.73 -17.67
C ALA A 98 -0.29 24.57 -16.25
N THR A 99 -1.10 24.76 -15.19
CA THR A 99 -0.66 24.60 -13.80
C THR A 99 -0.98 23.23 -13.19
N PHE A 100 -1.54 22.30 -13.97
CA PHE A 100 -1.91 20.95 -13.52
C PHE A 100 -0.77 19.93 -13.56
N ASP A 101 0.47 20.39 -13.72
CA ASP A 101 1.66 19.53 -13.68
C ASP A 101 2.03 19.22 -12.22
N VAL A 102 1.26 18.31 -11.60
CA VAL A 102 1.44 17.87 -10.21
C VAL A 102 1.75 16.39 -10.21
N ASP A 103 2.86 16.02 -9.57
CA ASP A 103 3.27 14.63 -9.44
C ASP A 103 2.28 13.85 -8.56
N LEU A 104 1.80 12.73 -9.09
CA LEU A 104 0.83 11.86 -8.43
C LEU A 104 1.58 10.62 -7.92
N PRO A 105 1.66 10.39 -6.58
CA PRO A 105 2.41 9.27 -6.02
C PRO A 105 1.62 7.96 -6.11
N VAL A 106 1.16 7.62 -7.32
CA VAL A 106 0.37 6.43 -7.64
C VAL A 106 0.94 5.83 -8.93
N ASP A 107 1.06 4.51 -8.96
CA ASP A 107 1.49 3.78 -10.16
C ASP A 107 0.54 4.03 -11.34
N GLU A 108 1.09 4.16 -12.55
CA GLU A 108 0.34 4.36 -13.79
C GLU A 108 -0.71 3.28 -14.04
N CYS A 109 -0.52 2.07 -13.51
CA CYS A 109 -1.52 0.99 -13.56
C CYS A 109 -2.88 1.41 -12.97
N PHE A 110 -2.90 2.34 -12.00
CA PHE A 110 -4.13 2.85 -11.38
C PHE A 110 -4.66 4.13 -12.03
N ALA A 111 -3.98 4.70 -13.03
CA ALA A 111 -4.48 5.86 -13.78
C ALA A 111 -5.93 5.68 -14.28
N PRO A 112 -6.33 4.57 -14.92
CA PRO A 112 -7.71 4.38 -15.36
C PRO A 112 -8.70 4.33 -14.17
N ALA A 113 -8.32 3.71 -13.05
CA ALA A 113 -9.15 3.66 -11.86
C ALA A 113 -9.41 5.07 -11.31
N LEU A 114 -8.38 5.91 -11.23
CA LEU A 114 -8.51 7.29 -10.77
C LEU A 114 -9.48 8.10 -11.64
N ILE A 115 -9.34 7.96 -12.97
CA ILE A 115 -10.21 8.62 -13.95
C ILE A 115 -11.67 8.21 -13.72
N TYR A 116 -11.97 6.91 -13.63
CA TYR A 116 -13.34 6.43 -13.39
C TYR A 116 -13.93 6.96 -12.08
N TYR A 117 -13.12 7.04 -11.02
CA TYR A 117 -13.57 7.62 -9.76
C TYR A 117 -13.89 9.12 -9.87
N ILE A 118 -13.05 9.88 -10.57
CA ILE A 118 -13.29 11.32 -10.82
C ILE A 118 -14.57 11.51 -11.65
N LEU A 119 -14.77 10.73 -12.71
CA LEU A 119 -16.00 10.80 -13.52
C LEU A 119 -17.23 10.47 -12.67
N HIS A 120 -17.19 9.42 -11.85
CA HIS A 120 -18.29 9.09 -10.94
C HIS A 120 -18.62 10.27 -10.01
N ARG A 121 -17.62 10.95 -9.45
CA ARG A 121 -17.83 12.13 -8.59
C ARG A 121 -18.41 13.33 -9.35
N ALA A 122 -17.98 13.54 -10.59
CA ALA A 122 -18.50 14.60 -11.46
C ALA A 122 -19.98 14.34 -11.81
N TRP A 123 -20.30 13.14 -12.27
CA TRP A 123 -21.68 12.75 -12.62
C TRP A 123 -22.62 12.75 -11.42
N ARG A 124 -22.13 12.37 -10.23
CA ARG A 124 -22.92 12.48 -8.99
C ARG A 124 -23.24 13.92 -8.59
N LYS A 125 -22.35 14.87 -8.91
CA LYS A 125 -22.58 16.28 -8.62
C LYS A 125 -23.65 16.88 -9.54
N ASP A 126 -23.77 16.35 -10.75
CA ASP A 126 -24.73 16.78 -11.79
C ASP A 126 -25.93 15.82 -11.90
N ALA A 127 -26.36 15.23 -10.77
CA ALA A 127 -27.36 14.15 -10.75
C ALA A 127 -28.80 14.62 -10.97
N ASP A 128 -29.04 15.92 -11.11
CA ASP A 128 -30.39 16.50 -11.28
C ASP A 128 -31.00 16.22 -12.67
N TYR A 129 -30.18 15.81 -13.65
CA TYR A 129 -30.64 15.41 -14.98
C TYR A 129 -30.96 13.90 -15.05
N ALA A 130 -32.05 13.54 -15.73
CA ALA A 130 -32.46 12.15 -15.92
C ALA A 130 -31.34 11.31 -16.59
N GLY A 131 -31.13 10.07 -16.11
CA GLY A 131 -30.11 9.13 -16.62
C GLY A 131 -28.68 9.35 -16.10
N LYS A 132 -28.36 10.52 -15.54
CA LYS A 132 -27.06 10.81 -14.90
C LYS A 132 -26.72 9.94 -13.68
N PRO A 133 -27.66 9.58 -12.78
CA PRO A 133 -27.32 8.74 -11.63
C PRO A 133 -26.97 7.29 -12.03
N GLU A 134 -27.55 6.78 -13.11
CA GLU A 134 -27.25 5.44 -13.65
C GLU A 134 -25.83 5.40 -14.24
N VAL A 135 -25.48 6.42 -15.03
CA VAL A 135 -24.14 6.59 -15.59
C VAL A 135 -23.09 6.74 -14.48
N ALA A 136 -23.42 7.47 -13.40
CA ALA A 136 -22.53 7.58 -12.25
C ALA A 136 -22.22 6.21 -11.62
N GLN A 137 -23.24 5.36 -11.43
CA GLN A 137 -23.05 4.01 -10.88
C GLN A 137 -22.19 3.13 -11.79
N VAL A 138 -22.35 3.23 -13.12
CA VAL A 138 -21.52 2.48 -14.08
C VAL A 138 -20.03 2.83 -13.91
N TYR A 139 -19.69 4.11 -13.79
CA TYR A 139 -18.29 4.51 -13.57
C TYR A 139 -17.75 4.04 -12.21
N TYR A 140 -18.62 3.92 -11.20
CA TYR A 140 -18.22 3.36 -9.90
C TYR A 140 -17.93 1.86 -9.98
N ASP A 141 -18.74 1.09 -10.72
CA ASP A 141 -18.48 -0.34 -10.93
C ASP A 141 -17.22 -0.57 -11.79
N LEU A 142 -16.96 0.27 -12.80
CA LEU A 142 -15.71 0.24 -13.57
C LEU A 142 -14.49 0.57 -12.71
N PHE A 143 -14.61 1.50 -11.76
CA PHE A 143 -13.56 1.79 -10.78
C PHE A 143 -13.24 0.57 -9.91
N LEU A 144 -14.27 -0.11 -9.38
CA LEU A 144 -14.07 -1.32 -8.57
C LEU A 144 -13.44 -2.46 -9.39
N SER A 145 -13.84 -2.62 -10.65
CA SER A 145 -13.25 -3.58 -11.57
C SER A 145 -11.78 -3.27 -11.87
N ALA A 146 -11.44 -1.99 -12.07
CA ALA A 146 -10.07 -1.55 -12.32
C ALA A 146 -9.15 -1.75 -11.11
N LEU A 147 -9.69 -1.69 -9.88
CA LEU A 147 -8.97 -2.03 -8.66
C LEU A 147 -8.82 -3.55 -8.43
N GLY A 148 -9.45 -4.39 -9.26
CA GLY A 148 -9.45 -5.84 -9.07
C GLY A 148 -10.19 -6.28 -7.80
N VAL A 149 -11.04 -5.42 -7.22
CA VAL A 149 -11.82 -5.76 -6.03
C VAL A 149 -13.03 -6.57 -6.48
N THR A 150 -12.85 -7.89 -6.56
CA THR A 150 -13.99 -8.79 -6.74
C THR A 150 -14.87 -8.70 -5.50
N LYS A 151 -16.12 -8.25 -5.67
CA LYS A 151 -17.14 -8.30 -4.61
C LYS A 151 -17.24 -9.77 -4.16
N LYS A 152 -16.82 -10.05 -2.92
CA LYS A 152 -17.05 -11.34 -2.27
C LYS A 152 -18.46 -11.39 -1.72
#